data_AF-A0A160VGA5-F1
#
_entry.id   AF-A0A160VGA5-F1
#
_cell.length_a   1.000
_cell.length_b   1.000
_cell.length_c   1.000
_cell.angle_alpha   90.00
_cell.angle_beta   90.00
_cell.angle_gamma   90.00
#
_symmetry.space_group_name_H-M   'P 1'
#
loop_
_entity.id
_entity.type
_entity.pdbx_description
1 polymer ?
#
loop_
_entity_poly.entity_id
_entity_poly.type
_entity_poly.pdbx_seq_one_letter_code
_entity_poly.pdbx_strand_id
1 'polypeptide(L)'
;MWLGCSGAPSSAITEYRVTIGTATLDDYNDLSSKILNRHRFLVDRTQDRGNGAVIECKYEYPALSNEEVLKGIEEIRYQLLLEARLKGSGAGTYSVRAIVKTYGRFSGNETWVDIQANNEIKSRIKLMANDLKTEFENKIRVF
;
A
#
# COMPACT_ATOMS: atom_id res chain seq x y z
N MET A 1 -12.43 -43.10 14.54
CA MET A 1 -11.46 -42.02 14.81
C MET A 1 -11.60 -41.02 13.67
N TRP A 2 -12.37 -39.95 13.89
CA TRP A 2 -12.67 -38.94 12.86
C TRP A 2 -11.52 -37.94 12.87
N LEU A 3 -10.70 -37.95 11.83
CA LEU A 3 -9.64 -36.97 11.63
C LEU A 3 -10.30 -35.61 11.39
N GLY A 4 -10.20 -34.74 12.39
CA GLY A 4 -10.71 -33.39 12.34
C GLY A 4 -10.12 -32.66 11.14
N CYS A 5 -11.00 -32.07 10.35
CA CYS A 5 -10.66 -31.13 9.30
C CYS A 5 -9.65 -30.13 9.88
N SER A 6 -8.44 -30.13 9.33
CA SER A 6 -7.47 -29.06 9.56
C SER A 6 -8.10 -27.79 9.03
N GLY A 7 -8.65 -26.98 9.95
CA GLY A 7 -9.06 -25.63 9.65
C GLY A 7 -7.84 -24.91 9.10
N ALA A 8 -7.90 -24.51 7.83
CA ALA A 8 -6.94 -23.58 7.26
C ALA A 8 -6.79 -22.40 8.23
N PRO A 9 -5.58 -22.03 8.65
CA PRO A 9 -5.42 -20.87 9.51
C PRO A 9 -6.04 -19.67 8.80
N SER A 10 -6.97 -19.04 9.50
CA SER A 10 -7.69 -17.83 9.13
C SER A 10 -6.78 -16.88 8.35
N SER A 11 -7.29 -16.42 7.21
CA SER A 11 -6.75 -15.37 6.33
C SER A 11 -6.30 -14.15 7.14
N ALA A 12 -5.08 -14.20 7.68
CA ALA A 12 -4.49 -13.10 8.39
C ALA A 12 -4.19 -12.03 7.33
N ILE A 13 -4.81 -10.86 7.47
CA ILE A 13 -4.57 -9.72 6.57
C ILE A 13 -3.08 -9.38 6.66
N THR A 14 -2.29 -9.78 5.67
CA THR A 14 -0.86 -9.50 5.53
C THR A 14 -0.60 -8.08 5.01
N GLU A 15 -1.63 -7.46 4.43
CA GLU A 15 -1.56 -6.12 3.88
C GLU A 15 -1.40 -5.07 4.98
N TYR A 16 -0.40 -4.20 4.82
CA TYR A 16 -0.29 -3.00 5.63
C TYR A 16 -1.10 -1.87 4.99
N ARG A 17 -2.05 -1.30 5.75
CA ARG A 17 -2.96 -0.25 5.26
C ARG A 17 -2.82 1.03 6.07
N VAL A 18 -2.81 2.17 5.39
CA VAL A 18 -2.78 3.50 6.01
C VAL A 18 -3.87 4.35 5.39
N THR A 19 -4.81 4.82 6.21
CA THR A 19 -5.79 5.81 5.78
C THR A 19 -5.11 7.18 5.72
N ILE A 20 -5.16 7.82 4.55
CA ILE A 20 -4.53 9.13 4.31
C ILE A 20 -5.52 10.24 4.64
N GLY A 21 -6.74 10.15 4.11
CA GLY A 21 -7.75 11.18 4.30
C GLY A 21 -8.79 11.15 3.20
N THR A 22 -9.25 12.35 2.81
CA THR A 22 -10.24 12.52 1.74
C THR A 22 -9.77 13.54 0.72
N ALA A 23 -10.09 13.31 -0.54
CA ALA A 23 -9.76 14.21 -1.64
C ALA A 23 -10.85 14.18 -2.73
N THR A 24 -10.88 15.19 -3.60
CA THR A 24 -11.56 15.07 -4.90
C THR A 24 -10.78 14.08 -5.79
N LEU A 25 -11.41 13.57 -6.86
CA LEU A 25 -10.71 12.66 -7.77
C LEU A 25 -9.56 13.36 -8.52
N ASP A 26 -9.75 14.63 -8.86
CA ASP A 26 -8.74 15.46 -9.53
C ASP A 26 -7.53 15.69 -8.62
N ASP A 27 -7.76 16.14 -7.37
CA ASP A 27 -6.69 16.31 -6.38
C ASP A 27 -5.98 14.99 -6.10
N TYR A 28 -6.72 13.88 -6.04
CA TYR A 28 -6.14 12.56 -5.88
C TYR A 28 -5.18 12.22 -7.01
N ASN A 29 -5.55 12.40 -8.28
CA ASN A 29 -4.70 12.06 -9.41
C ASN A 29 -3.44 12.96 -9.47
N ASP A 30 -3.60 14.27 -9.27
CA ASP A 30 -2.52 15.24 -9.41
C ASP A 30 -1.53 15.19 -8.24
N LEU A 31 -2.04 15.25 -7.00
CA LEU A 31 -1.20 15.32 -5.81
C LEU A 31 -0.56 13.98 -5.48
N SER A 32 -1.27 12.86 -5.68
CA SER A 32 -0.71 11.54 -5.41
C SER A 32 0.48 11.27 -6.32
N SER A 33 0.38 11.56 -7.62
CA SER A 33 1.50 11.37 -8.56
C SER A 33 2.73 12.19 -8.18
N LYS A 34 2.51 13.46 -7.78
CA LYS A 34 3.58 14.36 -7.32
C LYS A 34 4.26 13.85 -6.04
N ILE A 35 3.48 13.42 -5.05
CA ILE A 35 4.01 12.95 -3.76
C ILE A 35 4.68 11.58 -3.90
N LEU A 36 4.10 10.66 -4.67
CA LEU A 36 4.73 9.37 -4.99
C LEU A 36 6.12 9.58 -5.60
N ASN A 37 6.24 10.46 -6.61
CA ASN A 37 7.52 10.74 -7.24
C ASN A 37 8.53 11.39 -6.26
N ARG A 38 8.09 12.32 -5.41
CA ARG A 38 8.93 12.92 -4.34
C ARG A 38 9.51 11.85 -3.41
N HIS A 39 8.71 10.83 -3.08
CA HIS A 39 9.11 9.69 -2.25
C HIS A 39 9.72 8.52 -3.05
N ARG A 40 10.09 8.78 -4.31
CA ARG A 40 10.73 7.85 -5.26
C ARG A 40 9.93 6.58 -5.55
N PHE A 41 8.61 6.62 -5.38
CA PHE A 41 7.73 5.56 -5.84
C PHE A 41 7.46 5.74 -7.33
N LEU A 42 7.77 4.72 -8.13
CA LEU A 42 7.50 4.72 -9.56
C LEU A 42 6.08 4.21 -9.81
N VAL A 43 5.24 5.06 -10.44
CA VAL A 43 3.90 4.66 -10.89
C VAL A 43 4.04 3.67 -12.05
N ASP A 44 3.31 2.56 -11.95
CA ASP A 44 3.17 1.58 -13.04
C ASP A 44 1.94 1.90 -13.89
N ARG A 45 0.78 2.04 -13.24
CA ARG A 45 -0.49 2.39 -13.90
C ARG A 45 -1.49 3.03 -12.96
N THR A 46 -2.39 3.82 -13.54
CA THR A 46 -3.58 4.35 -12.86
C THR A 46 -4.81 3.68 -13.46
N GLN A 47 -5.64 3.07 -12.62
CA GLN A 47 -6.86 2.37 -13.00
C GLN A 47 -8.08 3.15 -12.50
N ASP A 48 -8.96 3.55 -13.40
CA ASP A 48 -10.30 4.01 -13.03
C ASP A 48 -11.17 2.80 -12.62
N ARG A 49 -11.86 2.90 -11.50
CA ARG A 49 -12.70 1.85 -10.90
C ARG A 49 -14.19 2.25 -10.89
N GLY A 50 -14.60 3.28 -11.63
CA GLY A 50 -15.97 3.81 -11.70
C GLY A 50 -16.39 4.55 -10.43
N ASN A 51 -16.25 3.90 -9.27
CA ASN A 51 -16.47 4.48 -7.94
C ASN A 51 -15.16 4.99 -7.30
N GLY A 52 -14.15 5.31 -8.09
CA GLY A 52 -12.84 5.72 -7.60
C GLY A 52 -11.71 5.39 -8.55
N ALA A 53 -10.48 5.42 -8.05
CA ALA A 53 -9.30 5.12 -8.84
C ALA A 53 -8.22 4.45 -7.99
N VAL A 54 -7.35 3.68 -8.62
CA VAL A 54 -6.19 3.03 -7.98
C VAL A 54 -4.94 3.40 -8.74
N ILE A 55 -3.95 3.97 -8.05
CA ILE A 55 -2.59 4.16 -8.58
C ILE A 55 -1.76 3.00 -8.06
N GLU A 56 -1.30 2.18 -8.98
CA GLU A 56 -0.43 1.04 -8.70
C GLU A 56 1.02 1.43 -8.99
N CYS A 57 1.89 1.25 -7.99
CA CYS A 57 3.31 1.47 -8.15
C CYS A 57 4.03 0.17 -8.57
N LYS A 58 5.22 0.32 -9.15
CA LYS A 58 6.12 -0.80 -9.42
C LYS A 58 6.58 -1.47 -8.12
N TYR A 59 7.04 -2.71 -8.24
CA TYR A 59 7.68 -3.40 -7.13
C TYR A 59 8.97 -2.70 -6.71
N GLU A 60 9.13 -2.53 -5.41
CA GLU A 60 10.33 -2.05 -4.74
C GLU A 60 11.06 -3.23 -4.10
N TYR A 61 12.39 -3.23 -4.17
CA TYR A 61 13.25 -4.31 -3.68
C TYR A 61 14.19 -3.74 -2.61
N PRO A 62 13.72 -3.57 -1.36
CA PRO A 62 14.55 -3.01 -0.31
C PRO A 62 15.62 -4.02 0.14
N ALA A 63 16.62 -3.51 0.87
CA ALA A 63 17.57 -4.36 1.56
C ALA A 63 16.87 -5.18 2.66
N LEU A 64 17.41 -6.36 2.95
CA LEU A 64 16.93 -7.19 4.04
C LEU A 64 17.36 -6.63 5.40
N SER A 65 16.43 -6.65 6.35
CA SER A 65 16.74 -6.46 7.76
C SER A 65 17.33 -7.73 8.38
N ASN A 66 18.05 -7.58 9.50
CA ASN A 66 18.61 -8.72 10.23
C ASN A 66 17.53 -9.73 10.64
N GLU A 67 16.34 -9.28 11.00
CA GLU A 67 15.22 -10.17 11.37
C GLU A 67 14.72 -11.01 10.19
N GLU A 68 14.73 -10.46 8.98
CA GLU A 68 14.32 -11.18 7.76
C GLU A 68 15.36 -12.23 7.39
N VAL A 69 16.65 -11.88 7.49
CA VAL A 69 17.76 -12.84 7.29
C VAL A 69 17.67 -13.99 8.30
N LEU A 70 17.42 -13.69 9.59
CA LEU A 70 17.25 -14.72 10.63
C LEU A 70 16.04 -15.63 10.39
N LYS A 71 15.02 -15.15 9.67
CA LYS A 71 13.86 -15.94 9.23
C LYS A 71 14.11 -16.73 7.95
N GLY A 72 15.32 -16.66 7.38
CA GLY A 72 15.70 -17.34 6.15
C GLY A 72 15.19 -16.69 4.87
N ILE A 73 14.84 -15.40 4.92
CA ILE A 73 14.44 -14.62 3.74
C ILE A 73 15.71 -14.18 2.99
N GLU A 74 15.75 -14.43 1.69
CA GLU A 74 16.85 -14.06 0.79
C GLU A 74 16.52 -12.86 -0.09
N GLU A 75 15.24 -12.64 -0.39
CA GLU A 75 14.79 -11.46 -1.11
C GLU A 75 13.46 -10.97 -0.56
N ILE A 76 13.28 -9.65 -0.57
CA ILE A 76 12.02 -9.00 -0.23
C ILE A 76 11.64 -8.07 -1.37
N ARG A 77 10.34 -8.02 -1.65
CA ARG A 77 9.75 -6.99 -2.50
C ARG A 77 8.43 -6.52 -1.92
N TYR A 78 8.05 -5.29 -2.21
CA TYR A 78 6.72 -4.81 -1.88
C TYR A 78 6.13 -3.96 -2.99
N GLN A 79 4.80 -3.88 -3.01
CA GLN A 79 4.05 -3.05 -3.93
C GLN A 79 3.17 -2.08 -3.13
N LEU A 80 3.21 -0.82 -3.52
CA LEU A 80 2.31 0.22 -3.02
C LEU A 80 1.15 0.42 -3.99
N LEU A 81 -0.07 0.36 -3.45
CA LEU A 81 -1.28 0.81 -4.13
C LEU A 81 -1.85 2.00 -3.36
N LEU A 82 -2.08 3.12 -4.04
CA LEU A 82 -2.97 4.16 -3.54
C LEU A 82 -4.36 3.90 -4.10
N GLU A 83 -5.37 3.89 -3.24
CA GLU A 83 -6.77 3.72 -3.64
C GLU A 83 -7.58 4.93 -3.16
N ALA A 84 -8.26 5.57 -4.10
CA ALA A 84 -9.36 6.48 -3.85
C ALA A 84 -10.68 5.73 -4.04
N ARG A 85 -11.56 5.76 -3.04
CA ARG A 85 -12.88 5.13 -3.07
C ARG A 85 -13.96 6.10 -2.67
N LEU A 86 -15.02 6.20 -3.47
CA LEU A 86 -16.13 7.12 -3.22
C LEU A 86 -16.74 6.89 -1.83
N LYS A 87 -16.93 7.98 -1.09
CA LYS A 87 -17.58 7.95 0.23
C LYS A 87 -19.05 8.32 0.09
N GLY A 88 -19.94 7.33 0.17
CA GLY A 88 -21.40 7.55 0.07
C GLY A 88 -21.87 7.92 -1.34
N SER A 89 -23.11 8.40 -1.45
CA SER A 89 -23.85 8.49 -2.72
C SER A 89 -23.91 9.87 -3.39
N GLY A 90 -23.14 10.89 -3.00
CA GLY A 90 -23.35 12.20 -3.66
C GLY A 90 -22.45 13.39 -3.38
N ALA A 91 -21.23 13.25 -2.85
CA ALA A 91 -20.41 14.42 -2.47
C ALA A 91 -19.09 14.62 -3.24
N GLY A 92 -18.85 13.88 -4.33
CA GLY A 92 -17.62 14.04 -5.15
C GLY A 92 -16.30 13.84 -4.40
N THR A 93 -16.36 13.27 -3.18
CA THR A 93 -15.24 13.13 -2.25
C THR A 93 -14.91 11.64 -2.08
N TYR A 94 -13.64 11.33 -2.15
CA TYR A 94 -13.11 9.97 -2.11
C TYR A 94 -12.29 9.78 -0.84
N SER A 95 -12.49 8.66 -0.16
CA SER A 95 -11.59 8.18 0.89
C SER A 95 -10.33 7.63 0.24
N VAL A 96 -9.18 8.15 0.65
CA VAL A 96 -7.87 7.75 0.11
C VAL A 96 -7.12 6.90 1.14
N ARG A 97 -6.59 5.76 0.69
CA ARG A 97 -5.75 4.86 1.49
C ARG A 97 -4.55 4.35 0.71
N ALA A 98 -3.44 4.16 1.42
CA ALA A 98 -2.30 3.38 0.97
C ALA A 98 -2.48 1.92 1.39
N ILE A 99 -2.23 0.99 0.48
CA ILE A 99 -2.24 -0.45 0.69
C ILE A 99 -0.88 -0.97 0.24
N VAL A 100 -0.22 -1.73 1.11
CA VAL A 100 1.11 -2.28 0.87
C VAL A 100 1.04 -3.79 0.97
N LYS A 101 1.45 -4.44 -0.12
CA LYS A 101 1.61 -5.89 -0.21
C LYS A 101 3.09 -6.22 -0.20
N THR A 102 3.52 -7.06 0.74
CA THR A 102 4.93 -7.41 0.92
C THR A 102 5.11 -8.90 0.69
N TYR A 103 6.16 -9.25 -0.03
CA TYR A 103 6.49 -10.61 -0.43
C TYR A 103 7.93 -10.93 -0.04
N GLY A 104 8.13 -12.10 0.53
CA GLY A 104 9.45 -12.66 0.81
C GLY A 104 9.72 -13.87 -0.06
N ARG A 105 10.97 -14.04 -0.49
CA ARG A 105 11.49 -15.28 -1.05
C ARG A 105 12.43 -15.91 -0.03
N PHE A 106 12.17 -17.17 0.33
CA PHE A 106 12.93 -17.89 1.35
C PHE A 106 14.01 -18.76 0.71
N SER A 107 15.07 -19.05 1.47
CA SER A 107 16.14 -19.93 1.00
C SER A 107 15.61 -21.29 0.55
N GLY A 108 16.06 -21.74 -0.62
CA GLY A 108 15.61 -22.98 -1.23
C GLY A 108 14.18 -22.97 -1.77
N ASN A 109 13.53 -21.81 -1.85
CA ASN A 109 12.19 -21.64 -2.42
C ASN A 109 12.19 -20.57 -3.52
N GLU A 110 11.71 -20.92 -4.71
CA GLU A 110 11.61 -19.99 -5.85
C GLU A 110 10.33 -19.13 -5.82
N THR A 111 9.38 -19.47 -4.94
CA THR A 111 8.08 -18.80 -4.87
C THR A 111 8.10 -17.60 -3.93
N TRP A 112 7.42 -16.54 -4.35
CA TRP A 112 7.15 -15.38 -3.51
C TRP A 112 5.98 -15.68 -2.59
N VAL A 113 6.18 -15.49 -1.28
CA VAL A 113 5.17 -15.72 -0.26
C VAL A 113 4.78 -14.39 0.39
N ASP A 114 3.50 -14.18 0.65
CA ASP A 114 3.02 -13.02 1.40
C ASP A 114 3.63 -12.99 2.80
N ILE A 115 4.24 -11.86 3.16
CA ILE A 115 4.80 -11.60 4.49
C ILE A 115 4.29 -10.27 5.02
N GLN A 116 4.46 -10.05 6.32
CA GLN A 116 4.14 -8.75 6.93
C GLN A 116 5.18 -7.70 6.53
N ALA A 117 4.72 -6.48 6.25
CA ALA A 117 5.63 -5.34 6.05
C ALA A 117 6.46 -5.10 7.32
N ASN A 118 7.78 -4.94 7.13
CA ASN A 118 8.70 -4.60 8.21
C ASN A 118 8.55 -3.12 8.65
N ASN A 119 9.25 -2.73 9.72
CA ASN A 119 9.14 -1.38 10.29
C ASN A 119 9.68 -0.29 9.36
N GLU A 120 10.70 -0.59 8.55
CA GLU A 120 11.26 0.37 7.60
C GLU A 120 10.27 0.70 6.49
N ILE A 121 9.69 -0.33 5.87
CA ILE A 121 8.62 -0.18 4.86
C ILE A 121 7.45 0.60 5.46
N LYS A 122 6.98 0.20 6.66
CA LYS A 122 5.88 0.91 7.35
C LYS A 122 6.21 2.38 7.58
N SER A 123 7.44 2.69 7.98
CA SER A 123 7.87 4.07 8.25
C SER A 123 7.95 4.91 6.98
N ARG A 124 8.53 4.38 5.90
CA ARG A 124 8.57 5.03 4.58
C ARG A 124 7.15 5.36 4.08
N ILE A 125 6.23 4.41 4.23
CA ILE A 125 4.83 4.56 3.78
C ILE A 125 4.09 5.58 4.64
N LYS A 126 4.31 5.60 5.95
CA LYS A 126 3.73 6.63 6.84
C LYS A 126 4.22 8.04 6.49
N LEU A 127 5.50 8.21 6.19
CA LEU A 127 6.04 9.52 5.79
C LEU A 127 5.37 10.02 4.51
N MET A 128 5.30 9.18 3.48
CA MET A 128 4.61 9.50 2.23
C MET A 128 3.11 9.81 2.46
N ALA A 129 2.43 8.99 3.27
CA ALA A 129 1.02 9.18 3.59
C ALA A 129 0.75 10.48 4.35
N ASN A 130 1.63 10.87 5.27
CA ASN A 130 1.49 12.12 6.02
C ASN A 130 1.69 13.33 5.12
N ASP A 131 2.70 13.31 4.23
CA ASP A 131 2.91 14.39 3.26
C ASP A 131 1.70 14.55 2.34
N LEU A 132 1.16 13.44 1.83
CA LEU A 132 -0.01 13.46 0.96
C LEU A 132 -1.26 13.97 1.69
N LYS A 133 -1.44 13.56 2.97
CA LYS A 133 -2.51 14.07 3.81
C LYS A 133 -2.42 15.59 3.97
N THR A 134 -1.24 16.12 4.27
CA THR A 134 -1.02 17.57 4.42
C THR A 134 -1.34 18.32 3.12
N GLU A 135 -0.97 17.79 1.96
CA GLU A 135 -1.31 18.42 0.67
C GLU A 135 -2.83 18.43 0.42
N PHE A 136 -3.53 17.33 0.71
CA PHE A 136 -5.00 17.29 0.62
C PHE A 136 -5.67 18.30 1.55
N GLU A 137 -5.24 18.37 2.81
CA GLU A 137 -5.78 19.33 3.77
C GLU A 137 -5.50 20.78 3.40
N ASN A 138 -4.31 21.08 2.86
CA ASN A 138 -3.95 22.43 2.43
C ASN A 138 -4.79 22.89 1.24
N LYS A 139 -5.08 22.01 0.27
CA LYS A 139 -5.94 22.36 -0.87
C LYS A 139 -7.38 22.62 -0.45
N ILE A 140 -7.93 21.83 0.46
CA ILE A 140 -9.28 22.02 1.00
C ILE A 140 -9.42 23.38 1.69
N ARG A 141 -8.36 23.91 2.33
CA ARG A 141 -8.38 25.19 3.05
C ARG A 141 -8.27 26.44 2.17
N VAL A 142 -7.93 26.29 0.89
CA VAL A 142 -7.73 27.42 -0.04
C VAL A 142 -9.03 27.78 -0.79
N PHE A 143 -10.08 26.97 -0.64
CA PHE A 143 -11.44 27.24 -1.12
C PHE A 143 -12.34 27.70 0.03
#